data_AF-A0A6I6MTE8-F1
#
_entry.id   AF-A0A6I6MTE8-F1
#
_cell.length_a   1.000
_cell.length_b   1.000
_cell.length_c   1.000
_cell.angle_alpha   90.00
_cell.angle_beta   90.00
_cell.angle_gamma   90.00
#
_symmetry.space_group_name_H-M   'P 1'
#
loop_
_entity.id
_entity.type
_entity.pdbx_description
1 polymer ?
#
loop_
_entity_poly.entity_id
_entity_poly.type
_entity_poly.pdbx_seq_one_letter_code
_entity_poly.pdbx_strand_id
1 'polypeptide(L)'
;MNEVLSRLQELLFPSVPGVAVVAVDTHGEAIRVVARCTPAGAACPDCAHWTERVHSSYLRFPADLPAAGRRAQLALRVRRFFCTASACGRRTFVEQVPGLPRRHGRVTERLRRAMSEIGLALAGRAGARLARVMGIATSRATLLRRVMDLPDPATTQARAVGVDDFALRRGHVYGTVVIDAETHQVLDLLPERDAATLAPWLAAHPGIEVICRDRAGAYAEAADAAAPQALQVADRFHLWQNLASAVEKTVADHRSCLRDLPPLTLEPEPAWETPAVSAPGQGAETNDPTGRFAEQARAHHALVHDLLAQGMSLRGVAHHLGWGRHTVQRYARAARWQDMVKGRKRQLPSKLAPFKRYRAGRWAETEGNVTILDLHREITERGFRGHYSTARDWIRRDLPQREGFTPAAPPPSVRQVTGWLTRHPATLTEVEKLHRKAVLDRCPELASAAELTSSFAEMLTTLSGDRLPNWSTEATGTDLAGVSSFAAGLSNDFDAVTAGLTTDWNSGPLEGAVNWIKMLKRQMFGRAGFGLLRKRVLLAT
;
A
#
# COMPACT_ATOMS: atom_id res chain seq x y z
N MET A 1 -42.70 -25.12 -27.10
CA MET A 1 -42.75 -24.12 -26.00
C MET A 1 -42.22 -24.69 -24.69
N ASN A 2 -42.68 -25.87 -24.25
CA ASN A 2 -42.21 -26.52 -23.01
C ASN A 2 -40.70 -26.82 -22.99
N GLU A 3 -40.12 -27.25 -24.11
CA GLU A 3 -38.67 -27.54 -24.18
C GLU A 3 -37.82 -26.28 -23.98
N VAL A 4 -38.23 -25.14 -24.55
CA VAL A 4 -37.56 -23.85 -24.38
C VAL A 4 -37.64 -23.38 -22.93
N LEU A 5 -38.80 -23.51 -22.29
CA LEU A 5 -38.97 -23.15 -20.87
C LEU A 5 -38.18 -24.07 -19.93
N SER A 6 -38.09 -25.37 -20.25
CA SER A 6 -37.26 -26.33 -19.51
C SER A 6 -35.76 -25.97 -19.60
N ARG A 7 -35.27 -25.69 -20.82
CA ARG A 7 -33.89 -25.24 -21.02
C ARG A 7 -33.62 -23.90 -20.34
N LEU A 8 -34.59 -22.98 -20.33
CA LEU A 8 -34.49 -21.71 -19.60
C LEU A 8 -34.50 -21.92 -18.07
N GLN A 9 -35.26 -22.89 -17.56
CA GLN A 9 -35.21 -23.25 -16.15
C GLN A 9 -33.84 -23.83 -15.78
N GLU A 10 -33.27 -24.72 -16.59
CA GLU A 10 -31.91 -25.24 -16.37
C GLU A 10 -30.86 -24.13 -16.44
N LEU A 11 -30.97 -23.23 -17.42
CA LEU A 11 -30.04 -22.11 -17.60
C LEU A 11 -30.12 -21.12 -16.43
N LEU A 12 -31.34 -20.75 -16.03
CA LEU A 12 -31.55 -19.73 -15.01
C LEU A 12 -31.45 -20.32 -13.62
N PHE A 13 -32.00 -21.49 -13.34
CA PHE A 13 -32.12 -22.05 -11.99
C PHE A 13 -31.55 -23.48 -11.88
N PRO A 14 -30.28 -23.72 -12.28
CA PRO A 14 -29.71 -25.07 -12.34
C PRO A 14 -29.66 -25.78 -10.98
N SER A 15 -29.58 -25.02 -9.89
CA SER A 15 -29.41 -25.55 -8.52
C SER A 15 -30.58 -25.23 -7.59
N VAL A 16 -31.73 -24.80 -8.13
CA VAL A 16 -32.93 -24.49 -7.32
C VAL A 16 -34.02 -25.53 -7.60
N PRO A 17 -34.20 -26.52 -6.71
CA PRO A 17 -35.24 -27.52 -6.88
C PRO A 17 -36.62 -26.89 -6.68
N GLY A 18 -37.64 -27.49 -7.31
CA GLY A 18 -39.03 -27.16 -7.01
C GLY A 18 -39.54 -25.86 -7.62
N VAL A 19 -38.88 -25.31 -8.64
CA VAL A 19 -39.29 -24.07 -9.34
C VAL A 19 -39.41 -24.32 -10.83
N ALA A 20 -40.53 -23.92 -11.42
CA ALA A 20 -40.74 -23.94 -12.86
C ALA A 20 -40.83 -22.53 -13.45
N VAL A 21 -40.15 -22.32 -14.58
CA VAL A 21 -40.30 -21.11 -15.40
C VAL A 21 -41.56 -21.25 -16.23
N VAL A 22 -42.47 -20.28 -16.07
CA VAL A 22 -43.77 -20.26 -16.75
C VAL A 22 -43.72 -19.37 -17.99
N ALA A 23 -43.05 -18.23 -17.89
CA ALA A 23 -42.90 -17.28 -18.98
C ALA A 23 -41.65 -16.43 -18.76
N VAL A 24 -41.12 -15.89 -19.86
CA VAL A 24 -40.05 -14.89 -19.83
C VAL A 24 -40.47 -13.75 -20.74
N ASP A 25 -40.59 -12.57 -20.17
CA ASP A 25 -40.98 -11.35 -20.86
C ASP A 25 -39.82 -10.36 -20.86
N THR A 26 -39.71 -9.56 -21.93
CA THR A 26 -38.76 -8.45 -21.97
C THR A 26 -39.53 -7.13 -21.85
N HIS A 27 -39.09 -6.28 -20.94
CA HIS A 27 -39.65 -4.96 -20.68
C HIS A 27 -38.52 -3.92 -20.74
N GLY A 28 -38.27 -3.36 -21.92
CA GLY A 28 -37.17 -2.43 -22.14
C GLY A 28 -35.82 -3.04 -21.72
N GLU A 29 -35.15 -2.41 -20.77
CA GLU A 29 -33.85 -2.85 -20.23
C GLU A 29 -33.95 -3.99 -19.19
N ALA A 30 -35.15 -4.52 -18.93
CA ALA A 30 -35.37 -5.58 -17.95
C ALA A 30 -35.92 -6.87 -18.59
N ILE A 31 -35.48 -8.01 -18.08
CA ILE A 31 -36.04 -9.33 -18.31
C ILE A 31 -36.86 -9.70 -17.08
N ARG A 32 -38.12 -10.06 -17.29
CA ARG A 32 -39.01 -10.58 -16.24
C ARG A 32 -39.18 -12.08 -16.42
N VAL A 33 -38.80 -12.83 -15.40
CA VAL A 33 -38.93 -14.29 -15.38
C VAL A 33 -40.10 -14.65 -14.48
N VAL A 34 -41.19 -15.12 -15.06
CA VAL A 34 -42.36 -15.59 -14.32
C VAL A 34 -42.09 -17.02 -13.87
N ALA A 35 -42.11 -17.25 -12.57
CA ALA A 35 -41.79 -18.55 -11.98
C ALA A 35 -42.83 -18.95 -10.93
N ARG A 36 -43.02 -20.25 -10.75
CA ARG A 36 -43.89 -20.81 -9.70
C ARG A 36 -43.22 -21.98 -9.00
N CYS A 37 -43.62 -22.23 -7.77
CA CYS A 37 -43.26 -23.45 -7.05
C CYS A 37 -43.96 -24.66 -7.68
N THR A 38 -43.26 -25.77 -7.84
CA THR A 38 -43.78 -27.03 -8.38
C THR A 38 -44.35 -28.01 -7.34
N PRO A 39 -43.86 -28.07 -6.08
CA PRO A 39 -44.44 -28.99 -5.09
C PRO A 39 -45.92 -28.72 -4.85
N ALA A 40 -46.73 -29.74 -4.58
CA ALA A 40 -48.16 -29.57 -4.30
C ALA A 40 -48.42 -28.81 -2.98
N GLY A 41 -47.54 -29.02 -2.00
CA GLY A 41 -47.61 -28.43 -0.66
C GLY A 41 -46.29 -27.82 -0.19
N ALA A 42 -46.27 -27.46 1.10
CA ALA A 42 -45.07 -27.00 1.78
C ALA A 42 -45.09 -27.42 3.26
N ALA A 43 -43.91 -27.50 3.88
CA ALA A 43 -43.77 -27.75 5.31
C ALA A 43 -43.91 -26.46 6.12
N CYS A 44 -44.62 -26.51 7.25
CA CYS A 44 -44.74 -25.39 8.17
C CYS A 44 -43.36 -25.08 8.79
N PRO A 45 -42.89 -23.82 8.78
CA PRO A 45 -41.56 -23.48 9.31
C PRO A 45 -41.41 -23.62 10.83
N ASP A 46 -42.50 -23.75 11.60
CA ASP A 46 -42.43 -23.91 13.06
C ASP A 46 -42.51 -25.37 13.51
N CYS A 47 -43.35 -26.19 12.86
CA CYS A 47 -43.61 -27.57 13.29
C CYS A 47 -43.25 -28.63 12.24
N ALA A 48 -42.70 -28.21 11.09
CA ALA A 48 -42.38 -29.05 9.94
C ALA A 48 -43.56 -29.84 9.31
N HIS A 49 -44.79 -29.67 9.81
CA HIS A 49 -45.97 -30.38 9.29
C HIS A 49 -46.23 -30.00 7.82
N TRP A 50 -46.30 -31.01 6.96
CA TRP A 50 -46.62 -30.88 5.54
C TRP A 50 -48.11 -30.60 5.33
N THR A 51 -48.43 -29.71 4.40
CA THR A 51 -49.82 -29.39 4.04
C THR A 51 -49.90 -28.94 2.59
N GLU A 52 -51.02 -29.27 1.96
CA GLU A 52 -51.37 -28.85 0.60
C GLU A 52 -52.52 -27.83 0.62
N ARG A 53 -53.04 -27.50 1.80
CA ARG A 53 -54.20 -26.61 1.96
C ARG A 53 -53.78 -25.15 1.76
N VAL A 54 -53.95 -24.65 0.54
CA VAL A 54 -53.68 -23.26 0.17
C VAL A 54 -54.74 -22.32 0.73
N HIS A 55 -54.30 -21.28 1.43
CA HIS A 55 -55.12 -20.13 1.85
C HIS A 55 -55.23 -19.10 0.72
N SER A 56 -54.10 -18.68 0.16
CA SER A 56 -54.04 -17.68 -0.92
C SER A 56 -52.72 -17.78 -1.68
N SER A 57 -52.57 -17.03 -2.78
CA SER A 57 -51.28 -16.88 -3.47
C SER A 57 -51.05 -15.42 -3.88
N TYR A 58 -49.80 -15.04 -4.03
CA TYR A 58 -49.42 -13.70 -4.48
C TYR A 58 -48.07 -13.71 -5.21
N LEU A 59 -47.76 -12.63 -5.93
CA LEU A 59 -46.48 -12.47 -6.63
C LEU A 59 -45.46 -11.74 -5.77
N ARG A 60 -44.22 -12.22 -5.80
CA ARG A 60 -43.04 -11.52 -5.28
C ARG A 60 -42.14 -11.12 -6.45
N PHE A 61 -41.51 -9.95 -6.30
CA PHE A 61 -40.65 -9.37 -7.33
C PHE A 61 -39.19 -9.19 -6.91
N PRO A 62 -38.46 -10.26 -6.51
CA PRO A 62 -37.06 -10.13 -6.19
C PRO A 62 -36.25 -9.77 -7.44
N ALA A 63 -35.34 -8.82 -7.30
CA ALA A 63 -34.33 -8.56 -8.31
C ALA A 63 -33.35 -9.74 -8.39
N ASP A 64 -32.82 -9.95 -9.58
CA ASP A 64 -32.04 -11.14 -9.89
C ASP A 64 -30.76 -10.80 -10.68
N LEU A 65 -29.88 -11.79 -10.84
CA LEU A 65 -28.63 -11.61 -11.56
C LEU A 65 -28.92 -11.19 -13.02
N PRO A 66 -28.36 -10.05 -13.48
CA PRO A 66 -28.53 -9.60 -14.86
C PRO A 66 -28.16 -10.66 -15.89
N ALA A 67 -28.88 -10.68 -16.99
CA ALA A 67 -28.70 -11.65 -18.07
C ALA A 67 -28.73 -10.93 -19.42
N ALA A 68 -27.84 -11.33 -20.34
CA ALA A 68 -27.73 -10.75 -21.68
C ALA A 68 -27.67 -9.19 -21.68
N GLY A 69 -26.93 -8.60 -20.74
CA GLY A 69 -26.78 -7.15 -20.59
C GLY A 69 -28.03 -6.42 -20.05
N ARG A 70 -29.08 -7.14 -19.67
CA ARG A 70 -30.33 -6.60 -19.14
C ARG A 70 -30.52 -6.93 -17.67
N ARG A 71 -31.23 -6.06 -16.95
CA ARG A 71 -31.60 -6.31 -15.54
C ARG A 71 -32.54 -7.49 -15.47
N ALA A 72 -32.39 -8.38 -14.50
CA ALA A 72 -33.33 -9.48 -14.30
C ALA A 72 -34.20 -9.23 -13.07
N GLN A 73 -35.49 -9.57 -13.17
CA GLN A 73 -36.43 -9.57 -12.05
C GLN A 73 -37.30 -10.82 -12.14
N LEU A 74 -37.51 -11.49 -11.01
CA LEU A 74 -38.47 -12.59 -10.96
C LEU A 74 -39.88 -12.03 -10.74
N ALA A 75 -40.88 -12.68 -11.32
CA ALA A 75 -42.26 -12.62 -10.87
C ALA A 75 -42.59 -14.00 -10.29
N LEU A 76 -42.19 -14.21 -9.03
CA LEU A 76 -42.32 -15.50 -8.36
C LEU A 76 -43.69 -15.61 -7.70
N ARG A 77 -44.52 -16.53 -8.17
CA ARG A 77 -45.79 -16.88 -7.51
C ARG A 77 -45.51 -17.74 -6.29
N VAL A 78 -45.84 -17.22 -5.11
CA VAL A 78 -45.74 -17.92 -3.84
C VAL A 78 -47.14 -18.11 -3.24
N ARG A 79 -47.35 -19.26 -2.63
CA ARG A 79 -48.59 -19.66 -1.95
C ARG A 79 -48.45 -19.48 -0.44
N ARG A 80 -49.56 -19.10 0.17
CA ARG A 80 -49.76 -19.13 1.62
C ARG A 80 -50.59 -20.38 1.93
N PHE A 81 -50.12 -21.18 2.87
CA PHE A 81 -50.74 -22.42 3.32
C PHE A 81 -51.32 -22.27 4.73
N PHE A 82 -52.32 -23.08 5.06
CA PHE A 82 -52.79 -23.30 6.43
C PHE A 82 -51.98 -24.40 7.10
N CYS A 83 -51.45 -24.16 8.30
CA CYS A 83 -50.96 -25.28 9.10
C CYS A 83 -52.14 -26.04 9.70
N THR A 84 -52.21 -27.33 9.43
CA THR A 84 -53.27 -28.24 9.90
C THR A 84 -52.89 -28.98 11.19
N ALA A 85 -51.67 -28.79 11.71
CA ALA A 85 -51.25 -29.35 12.98
C ALA A 85 -51.95 -28.62 14.14
N SER A 86 -52.78 -29.36 14.89
CA SER A 86 -53.55 -28.84 16.03
C SER A 86 -52.69 -28.23 17.14
N ALA A 87 -51.50 -28.79 17.37
CA ALA A 87 -50.55 -28.33 18.38
C ALA A 87 -49.70 -27.11 17.94
N CYS A 88 -49.80 -26.68 16.67
CA CYS A 88 -48.99 -25.58 16.16
C CYS A 88 -49.72 -24.23 16.29
N GLY A 89 -49.11 -23.27 17.00
CA GLY A 89 -49.66 -21.91 17.11
C GLY A 89 -49.67 -21.13 15.78
N ARG A 90 -48.90 -21.56 14.77
CA ARG A 90 -48.84 -20.91 13.46
C ARG A 90 -49.99 -21.36 12.56
N ARG A 91 -51.02 -20.53 12.42
CA ARG A 91 -52.21 -20.83 11.60
C ARG A 91 -51.96 -20.80 10.09
N THR A 92 -51.14 -19.86 9.61
CA THR A 92 -50.78 -19.79 8.19
C THR A 92 -49.29 -19.49 8.00
N PHE A 93 -48.73 -19.94 6.88
CA PHE A 93 -47.34 -19.66 6.52
C PHE A 93 -47.19 -19.51 5.01
N VAL A 94 -46.16 -18.81 4.57
CA VAL A 94 -45.86 -18.63 3.14
C VAL A 94 -44.75 -19.60 2.75
N GLU A 95 -44.95 -20.34 1.66
CA GLU A 95 -43.92 -21.24 1.15
C GLU A 95 -42.62 -20.50 0.86
N GLN A 96 -41.50 -21.14 1.19
CA GLN A 96 -40.17 -20.63 0.90
C GLN A 96 -39.57 -21.48 -0.22
N VAL A 97 -38.75 -20.84 -1.05
CA VAL A 97 -37.97 -21.52 -2.08
C VAL A 97 -36.50 -21.44 -1.67
N PRO A 98 -35.96 -22.50 -1.03
CA PRO A 98 -34.56 -22.54 -0.63
C PRO A 98 -33.64 -22.26 -1.82
N GLY A 99 -32.57 -21.50 -1.60
CA GLY A 99 -31.61 -21.13 -2.65
C GLY A 99 -32.06 -20.04 -3.62
N LEU A 100 -33.33 -19.63 -3.62
CA LEU A 100 -33.84 -18.57 -4.51
C LEU A 100 -33.99 -17.22 -3.78
N PRO A 101 -35.09 -16.84 -3.10
CA PRO A 101 -35.09 -15.68 -2.20
C PRO A 101 -35.25 -16.09 -0.73
N ARG A 102 -34.55 -15.40 0.18
CA ARG A 102 -34.83 -15.48 1.62
C ARG A 102 -36.23 -14.92 1.95
N ARG A 103 -36.76 -15.28 3.13
CA ARG A 103 -37.97 -14.63 3.70
C ARG A 103 -37.76 -13.11 3.74
N HIS A 104 -38.72 -12.36 3.23
CA HIS A 104 -38.66 -10.88 3.04
C HIS A 104 -37.53 -10.36 2.13
N GLY A 105 -36.72 -11.24 1.54
CA GLY A 105 -35.68 -10.88 0.59
C GLY A 105 -36.23 -10.21 -0.67
N ARG A 106 -35.63 -9.08 -1.06
CA ARG A 106 -35.94 -8.36 -2.30
C ARG A 106 -34.96 -8.67 -3.44
N VAL A 107 -34.02 -9.58 -3.19
CA VAL A 107 -33.02 -10.06 -4.14
C VAL A 107 -32.93 -11.58 -4.03
N THR A 108 -32.54 -12.24 -5.11
CA THR A 108 -32.20 -13.67 -5.08
C THR A 108 -30.88 -13.92 -4.35
N GLU A 109 -30.65 -15.14 -3.87
CA GLU A 109 -29.43 -15.54 -3.17
C GLU A 109 -28.22 -15.48 -4.10
N ARG A 110 -28.38 -15.84 -5.38
CA ARG A 110 -27.32 -15.69 -6.38
C ARG A 110 -26.93 -14.22 -6.61
N LEU A 111 -27.90 -13.30 -6.66
CA LEU A 111 -27.61 -11.88 -6.78
C LEU A 111 -26.95 -11.36 -5.49
N ARG A 112 -27.42 -11.81 -4.32
CA ARG A 112 -26.82 -11.50 -3.03
C ARG A 112 -25.36 -11.97 -2.96
N ARG A 113 -25.05 -13.18 -3.43
CA ARG A 113 -23.68 -13.70 -3.52
C ARG A 113 -22.83 -12.83 -4.43
N ALA A 114 -23.27 -12.56 -5.66
CA ALA A 114 -22.56 -11.68 -6.59
C ALA A 114 -22.29 -10.27 -6.00
N MET A 115 -23.26 -9.68 -5.29
CA MET A 115 -23.06 -8.42 -4.57
C MET A 115 -22.01 -8.54 -3.46
N SER A 116 -21.92 -9.69 -2.79
CA SER A 116 -20.93 -9.94 -1.73
C SER A 116 -19.53 -10.05 -2.33
N GLU A 117 -19.36 -10.80 -3.42
CA GLU A 117 -18.09 -10.92 -4.16
C GLU A 117 -17.59 -9.55 -4.67
N ILE A 118 -18.46 -8.77 -5.30
CA ILE A 118 -18.13 -7.41 -5.75
C ILE A 118 -17.71 -6.53 -4.56
N GLY A 119 -18.39 -6.68 -3.42
CA GLY A 119 -18.07 -5.96 -2.18
C GLY A 119 -16.72 -6.37 -1.58
N LEU A 120 -16.38 -7.66 -1.60
CA LEU A 120 -15.09 -8.18 -1.14
C LEU A 120 -13.96 -7.66 -2.02
N ALA A 121 -14.10 -7.75 -3.34
CA ALA A 121 -13.07 -7.33 -4.29
C ALA A 121 -12.85 -5.81 -4.33
N LEU A 122 -13.93 -5.01 -4.34
CA LEU A 122 -13.85 -3.57 -4.65
C LEU A 122 -14.36 -2.63 -3.55
N ALA A 123 -14.81 -3.16 -2.41
CA ALA A 123 -15.48 -2.41 -1.36
C ALA A 123 -16.71 -1.60 -1.89
N GLY A 124 -17.13 -0.58 -1.14
CA GLY A 124 -18.41 0.08 -1.37
C GLY A 124 -18.52 0.88 -2.66
N ARG A 125 -17.70 1.92 -2.86
CA ARG A 125 -17.89 2.87 -3.98
C ARG A 125 -17.44 2.31 -5.32
N ALA A 126 -16.28 1.66 -5.38
CA ALA A 126 -15.81 1.05 -6.62
C ALA A 126 -16.69 -0.14 -7.00
N GLY A 127 -17.07 -0.97 -6.03
CA GLY A 127 -18.03 -2.06 -6.23
C GLY A 127 -19.37 -1.56 -6.77
N ALA A 128 -19.93 -0.46 -6.24
CA ALA A 128 -21.19 0.08 -6.73
C ALA A 128 -21.09 0.61 -8.18
N ARG A 129 -19.93 1.12 -8.59
CA ARG A 129 -19.70 1.52 -9.99
C ARG A 129 -19.62 0.30 -10.91
N LEU A 130 -18.90 -0.75 -10.54
CA LEU A 130 -18.84 -1.99 -11.31
C LEU A 130 -20.23 -2.65 -11.40
N ALA A 131 -20.92 -2.77 -10.27
CA ALA A 131 -22.27 -3.33 -10.23
C ALA A 131 -23.22 -2.64 -11.21
N ARG A 132 -23.15 -1.31 -11.33
CA ARG A 132 -23.94 -0.54 -12.30
C ARG A 132 -23.61 -0.91 -13.75
N VAL A 133 -22.34 -1.12 -14.09
CA VAL A 133 -21.92 -1.58 -15.42
C VAL A 133 -22.46 -2.98 -15.71
N MET A 134 -22.52 -3.85 -14.69
CA MET A 134 -23.08 -5.20 -14.80
C MET A 134 -24.62 -5.22 -14.79
N GLY A 135 -25.32 -4.08 -14.73
CA GLY A 135 -26.78 -4.03 -14.64
C GLY A 135 -27.36 -4.31 -13.24
N ILE A 136 -26.52 -4.35 -12.20
CA ILE A 136 -26.92 -4.58 -10.81
C ILE A 136 -27.22 -3.23 -10.12
N ALA A 137 -28.49 -2.99 -9.80
CA ALA A 137 -28.91 -1.80 -9.04
C ALA A 137 -28.60 -1.97 -7.54
N THR A 138 -27.52 -1.34 -7.06
CA THR A 138 -27.11 -1.40 -5.65
C THR A 138 -26.39 -0.14 -5.20
N SER A 139 -26.23 0.03 -3.88
CA SER A 139 -25.51 1.14 -3.27
C SER A 139 -24.23 0.67 -2.59
N ARG A 140 -23.30 1.60 -2.35
CA ARG A 140 -22.09 1.34 -1.56
C ARG A 140 -22.41 0.72 -0.19
N ALA A 141 -23.47 1.19 0.47
CA ALA A 141 -23.83 0.75 1.82
C ALA A 141 -24.44 -0.66 1.77
N THR A 142 -25.21 -0.97 0.72
CA THR A 142 -25.75 -2.31 0.52
C THR A 142 -24.63 -3.33 0.31
N LEU A 143 -23.64 -3.03 -0.54
CA LEU A 143 -22.49 -3.93 -0.76
C LEU A 143 -21.71 -4.18 0.53
N LEU A 144 -21.37 -3.12 1.28
CA LEU A 144 -20.65 -3.28 2.54
C LEU A 144 -21.43 -4.08 3.57
N ARG A 145 -22.75 -3.87 3.67
CA ARG A 145 -23.62 -4.69 4.52
C ARG A 145 -23.63 -6.16 4.08
N ARG A 146 -23.61 -6.45 2.77
CA ARG A 146 -23.51 -7.83 2.28
C ARG A 146 -22.20 -8.50 2.69
N VAL A 147 -21.08 -7.78 2.63
CA VAL A 147 -19.80 -8.26 3.14
C VAL A 147 -19.88 -8.54 4.65
N MET A 148 -20.48 -7.63 5.43
CA MET A 148 -20.65 -7.83 6.87
C MET A 148 -21.60 -8.99 7.21
N ASP A 149 -22.59 -9.28 6.36
CA ASP A 149 -23.53 -10.39 6.53
C ASP A 149 -22.90 -11.77 6.21
N LEU A 150 -21.68 -11.83 5.66
CA LEU A 150 -20.99 -13.11 5.44
C LEU A 150 -20.57 -13.72 6.78
N PRO A 151 -20.55 -15.04 6.94
CA PRO A 151 -19.91 -15.64 8.11
C PRO A 151 -18.41 -15.34 8.10
N ASP A 152 -17.79 -15.29 9.29
CA ASP A 152 -16.32 -15.35 9.37
C ASP A 152 -15.86 -16.74 8.91
N PRO A 153 -14.64 -16.87 8.34
CA PRO A 153 -14.10 -18.17 7.99
C PRO A 153 -13.99 -19.05 9.25
N ALA A 154 -14.08 -20.37 9.05
CA ALA A 154 -13.88 -21.31 10.14
C ALA A 154 -12.46 -21.16 10.69
N THR A 155 -12.31 -21.25 12.01
CA THR A 155 -11.01 -21.20 12.67
C THR A 155 -10.14 -22.36 12.22
N THR A 156 -9.01 -22.06 11.58
CA THR A 156 -7.96 -23.05 11.28
C THR A 156 -7.11 -23.25 12.53
N GLN A 157 -6.87 -24.51 12.92
CA GLN A 157 -5.89 -24.82 13.96
C GLN A 157 -4.49 -24.73 13.35
N ALA A 158 -3.81 -23.61 13.60
CA ALA A 158 -2.43 -23.42 13.18
C ALA A 158 -1.46 -23.93 14.25
N ARG A 159 -0.42 -24.65 13.82
CA ARG A 159 0.68 -25.10 14.68
C ARG A 159 1.70 -23.99 14.93
N ALA A 160 1.95 -23.17 13.93
CA ALA A 160 2.89 -22.05 14.01
C ALA A 160 2.19 -20.77 13.57
N VAL A 161 2.36 -19.68 14.34
CA VAL A 161 1.75 -18.39 14.04
C VAL A 161 2.79 -17.29 13.92
N GLY A 162 2.56 -16.36 13.00
CA GLY A 162 3.28 -15.09 12.93
C GLY A 162 2.42 -13.97 13.51
N VAL A 163 3.02 -13.12 14.34
CA VAL A 163 2.39 -11.95 14.94
C VAL A 163 3.20 -10.69 14.63
N ASP A 164 2.53 -9.66 14.09
CA ASP A 164 3.15 -8.36 13.81
C ASP A 164 2.15 -7.21 13.99
N ASP A 165 2.66 -5.99 14.12
CA ASP A 165 1.84 -4.79 14.14
C ASP A 165 1.47 -4.28 12.73
N PHE A 166 0.29 -3.68 12.62
CA PHE A 166 -0.09 -2.94 11.43
C PHE A 166 -0.81 -1.67 11.82
N ALA A 167 -0.47 -0.56 11.16
CA ALA A 167 -1.22 0.67 11.35
C ALA A 167 -2.67 0.47 10.87
N LEU A 168 -3.69 0.87 11.62
CA LEU A 168 -5.11 0.87 11.20
C LEU A 168 -5.46 2.07 10.31
N ARG A 169 -4.97 3.26 10.68
CA ARG A 169 -5.19 4.53 9.96
C ARG A 169 -3.84 5.16 9.60
N ARG A 170 -3.85 6.37 9.02
CA ARG A 170 -2.62 7.18 8.99
C ARG A 170 -2.37 7.70 10.41
N GLY A 171 -1.17 7.49 10.95
CA GLY A 171 -0.81 7.86 12.33
C GLY A 171 -0.49 6.65 13.21
N HIS A 172 -0.41 6.86 14.53
CA HIS A 172 0.05 5.88 15.53
C HIS A 172 -1.08 5.03 16.14
N VAL A 173 -2.03 4.56 15.34
CA VAL A 173 -3.06 3.62 15.79
C VAL A 173 -2.77 2.27 15.16
N TYR A 174 -2.34 1.31 15.98
CA TYR A 174 -1.86 0.00 15.55
C TYR A 174 -2.77 -1.11 16.05
N GLY A 175 -2.96 -2.13 15.23
CA GLY A 175 -3.56 -3.40 15.61
C GLY A 175 -2.57 -4.51 15.31
N THR A 176 -2.91 -5.73 15.71
CA THR A 176 -2.05 -6.91 15.51
C THR A 176 -2.60 -7.78 14.40
N VAL A 177 -1.75 -8.19 13.47
CA VAL A 177 -2.07 -9.22 12.47
C VAL A 177 -1.54 -10.55 12.98
N VAL A 178 -2.37 -11.58 12.86
CA VAL A 178 -1.99 -12.97 13.15
C VAL A 178 -2.12 -13.78 11.88
N ILE A 179 -1.04 -14.45 11.49
CA ILE A 179 -1.00 -15.34 10.33
C ILE A 179 -0.64 -16.75 10.75
N ASP A 180 -1.04 -17.71 9.93
CA ASP A 180 -0.48 -19.04 9.94
C ASP A 180 0.91 -18.98 9.27
N ALA A 181 1.95 -19.34 10.01
CA ALA A 181 3.32 -19.28 9.52
C ALA A 181 3.63 -20.36 8.47
N GLU A 182 2.81 -21.41 8.34
CA GLU A 182 2.97 -22.49 7.35
C GLU A 182 2.19 -22.20 6.07
N THR A 183 0.92 -21.82 6.19
CA THR A 183 0.04 -21.59 5.03
C THR A 183 0.10 -20.15 4.51
N HIS A 184 0.73 -19.25 5.28
CA HIS A 184 0.79 -17.80 5.04
C HIS A 184 -0.59 -17.13 5.00
N GLN A 185 -1.64 -17.80 5.49
CA GLN A 185 -2.99 -17.26 5.54
C GLN A 185 -3.14 -16.34 6.76
N VAL A 186 -3.88 -15.24 6.59
CA VAL A 186 -4.26 -14.40 7.73
C VAL A 186 -5.34 -15.10 8.54
N LEU A 187 -5.03 -15.42 9.80
CA LEU A 187 -5.96 -16.06 10.74
C LEU A 187 -6.86 -15.02 11.40
N ASP A 188 -6.28 -13.91 11.85
CA ASP A 188 -7.05 -12.83 12.47
C ASP A 188 -6.39 -11.45 12.35
N LEU A 189 -7.20 -10.41 12.48
CA LEU A 189 -6.77 -9.07 12.85
C LEU A 189 -7.34 -8.73 14.22
N LEU A 190 -6.49 -8.20 15.09
CA LEU A 190 -6.80 -7.74 16.43
C LEU A 190 -6.78 -6.19 16.47
N PRO A 191 -7.66 -5.56 17.26
CA PRO A 191 -7.87 -4.11 17.23
C PRO A 191 -6.72 -3.29 17.80
N GLU A 192 -5.93 -3.88 18.72
CA GLU A 192 -4.87 -3.20 19.47
C GLU A 192 -3.58 -4.03 19.43
N ARG A 193 -2.47 -3.40 19.86
CA ARG A 193 -1.12 -3.98 19.88
C ARG A 193 -0.63 -4.26 21.31
N ASP A 194 -1.50 -4.81 22.15
CA ASP A 194 -1.21 -5.08 23.56
C ASP A 194 -1.39 -6.56 23.91
N ALA A 195 -0.84 -6.94 25.06
CA ALA A 195 -0.95 -8.31 25.56
C ALA A 195 -2.41 -8.69 25.87
N ALA A 196 -3.21 -7.72 26.33
CA ALA A 196 -4.61 -7.91 26.69
C ALA A 196 -5.48 -8.37 25.51
N THR A 197 -5.11 -8.01 24.27
CA THR A 197 -5.83 -8.43 23.08
C THR A 197 -5.30 -9.74 22.48
N LEU A 198 -3.98 -9.95 22.50
CA LEU A 198 -3.36 -11.14 21.92
C LEU A 198 -3.50 -12.39 22.81
N ALA A 199 -3.35 -12.26 24.14
CA ALA A 199 -3.40 -13.39 25.05
C ALA A 199 -4.73 -14.17 25.00
N PRO A 200 -5.93 -13.53 25.00
CA PRO A 200 -7.19 -14.26 24.84
C PRO A 200 -7.30 -14.99 23.50
N TRP A 201 -6.71 -14.43 22.44
CA TRP A 201 -6.68 -15.08 21.13
C TRP A 201 -5.80 -16.34 21.17
N LEU A 202 -4.59 -16.25 21.72
CA LEU A 202 -3.69 -17.40 21.88
C LEU A 202 -4.31 -18.50 22.77
N ALA A 203 -4.96 -18.13 23.88
CA ALA A 203 -5.61 -19.08 24.78
C ALA A 203 -6.77 -19.86 24.10
N ALA A 204 -7.43 -19.27 23.11
CA ALA A 204 -8.44 -19.95 22.31
C ALA A 204 -7.86 -20.94 21.27
N HIS A 205 -6.53 -20.95 21.08
CA HIS A 205 -5.80 -21.78 20.13
C HIS A 205 -4.67 -22.57 20.82
N PRO A 206 -5.00 -23.53 21.70
CA PRO A 206 -4.00 -24.26 22.50
C PRO A 206 -3.06 -25.16 21.69
N GLY A 207 -3.35 -25.41 20.40
CA GLY A 207 -2.51 -26.21 19.51
C GLY A 207 -1.31 -25.47 18.92
N ILE A 208 -1.08 -24.21 19.29
CA ILE A 208 0.08 -23.43 18.84
C ILE A 208 1.33 -23.93 19.56
N GLU A 209 2.32 -24.33 18.77
CA GLU A 209 3.65 -24.79 19.17
C GLU A 209 4.74 -23.75 18.90
N VAL A 210 4.54 -22.81 17.97
CA VAL A 210 5.54 -21.80 17.58
C VAL A 210 4.90 -20.43 17.39
N ILE A 211 5.55 -19.39 17.91
CA ILE A 211 5.12 -17.99 17.75
C ILE A 211 6.30 -17.17 17.20
N CYS A 212 6.24 -16.81 15.91
CA CYS A 212 7.12 -15.84 15.30
C CYS A 212 6.64 -14.43 15.65
N ARG A 213 7.46 -13.64 16.33
CA ARG A 213 7.11 -12.27 16.73
C ARG A 213 8.29 -11.31 16.60
N ASP A 214 7.99 -10.02 16.58
CA ASP A 214 9.01 -9.01 16.84
C ASP A 214 9.48 -9.06 18.31
N ARG A 215 10.38 -8.15 18.66
CA ARG A 215 10.92 -8.04 20.03
C ARG A 215 10.13 -7.07 20.91
N ALA A 216 8.86 -6.81 20.60
CA ALA A 216 8.00 -5.99 21.44
C ALA A 216 7.57 -6.76 22.69
N GLY A 217 7.73 -6.14 23.87
CA GLY A 217 7.43 -6.77 25.15
C GLY A 217 5.98 -7.24 25.29
N ALA A 218 5.02 -6.56 24.66
CA ALA A 218 3.60 -6.92 24.72
C ALA A 218 3.30 -8.30 24.10
N TYR A 219 4.02 -8.68 23.03
CA TYR A 219 3.82 -9.99 22.41
C TYR A 219 4.53 -11.10 23.18
N ALA A 220 5.69 -10.81 23.77
CA ALA A 220 6.36 -11.73 24.69
C ALA A 220 5.46 -12.05 25.90
N GLU A 221 4.95 -11.01 26.56
CA GLU A 221 4.05 -11.14 27.72
C GLU A 221 2.78 -11.95 27.37
N ALA A 222 2.19 -11.71 26.21
CA ALA A 222 1.02 -12.46 25.76
C ALA A 222 1.33 -13.94 25.51
N ALA A 223 2.48 -14.24 24.89
CA ALA A 223 2.92 -15.59 24.61
C ALA A 223 3.22 -16.35 25.92
N ASP A 224 3.96 -15.73 26.84
CA ASP A 224 4.28 -16.32 28.15
C ASP A 224 3.02 -16.62 28.97
N ALA A 225 2.04 -15.72 28.94
CA ALA A 225 0.82 -15.87 29.72
C ALA A 225 -0.18 -16.89 29.14
N ALA A 226 -0.33 -16.95 27.81
CA ALA A 226 -1.40 -17.70 27.15
C ALA A 226 -0.94 -18.94 26.37
N ALA A 227 0.35 -19.02 26.01
CA ALA A 227 0.94 -20.14 25.30
C ALA A 227 2.38 -20.43 25.77
N PRO A 228 2.61 -20.69 27.08
CA PRO A 228 3.95 -20.93 27.61
C PRO A 228 4.63 -22.18 27.03
N GLN A 229 3.86 -23.11 26.45
CA GLN A 229 4.38 -24.27 25.73
C GLN A 229 4.98 -23.93 24.35
N ALA A 230 4.64 -22.77 23.79
CA ALA A 230 5.02 -22.42 22.43
C ALA A 230 6.44 -21.84 22.39
N LEU A 231 7.24 -22.34 21.45
CA LEU A 231 8.54 -21.78 21.14
C LEU A 231 8.38 -20.38 20.54
N GLN A 232 8.88 -19.37 21.23
CA GLN A 232 8.92 -18.00 20.71
C GLN A 232 10.14 -17.84 19.80
N VAL A 233 9.94 -17.24 18.63
CA VAL A 233 10.97 -17.05 17.61
C VAL A 233 11.04 -15.57 17.27
N ALA A 234 12.19 -14.95 17.53
CA ALA A 234 12.39 -13.54 17.26
C ALA A 234 12.56 -13.27 15.75
N ASP A 235 11.95 -12.19 15.27
CA ASP A 235 12.09 -11.79 13.88
C ASP A 235 13.52 -11.34 13.51
N ARG A 236 14.06 -12.02 12.49
CA ARG A 236 15.41 -11.78 11.96
C ARG A 236 15.57 -10.40 11.32
N PHE A 237 14.53 -9.88 10.68
CA PHE A 237 14.60 -8.55 10.07
C PHE A 237 14.77 -7.48 11.16
N HIS A 238 13.97 -7.52 12.22
CA HIS A 238 14.12 -6.62 13.36
C HIS A 238 15.47 -6.80 14.08
N LEU A 239 15.99 -8.02 14.21
CA LEU A 239 17.33 -8.25 14.75
C LEU A 239 18.41 -7.55 13.93
N TRP A 240 18.41 -7.74 12.61
CA TRP A 240 19.36 -7.10 11.71
C TRP A 240 19.21 -5.57 11.68
N GLN A 241 17.98 -5.06 11.66
CA GLN A 241 17.70 -3.63 11.68
C GLN A 241 18.21 -2.97 12.96
N ASN A 242 18.04 -3.63 14.11
CA ASN A 242 18.52 -3.15 15.39
C ASN A 242 20.06 -3.16 15.45
N LEU A 243 20.70 -4.21 14.93
CA LEU A 243 22.16 -4.26 14.80
C LEU A 243 22.68 -3.15 13.88
N ALA A 244 22.08 -2.96 12.70
CA ALA A 244 22.48 -1.91 11.76
C ALA A 244 22.34 -0.51 12.38
N SER A 245 21.31 -0.28 13.19
CA SER A 245 21.13 0.97 13.95
C SER A 245 22.19 1.15 15.03
N ALA A 246 22.63 0.07 15.68
CA ALA A 246 23.73 0.06 16.65
C ALA A 246 25.09 0.33 15.97
N VAL A 247 25.31 -0.23 14.78
CA VAL A 247 26.49 0.06 13.94
C VAL A 247 26.47 1.53 13.51
N GLU A 248 25.32 2.09 13.10
CA GLU A 248 25.22 3.50 12.72
C GLU A 248 25.63 4.44 13.87
N LYS A 249 25.21 4.14 15.11
CA LYS A 249 25.65 4.86 16.31
C LYS A 249 27.16 4.77 16.49
N THR A 250 27.71 3.56 16.39
CA THR A 250 29.16 3.32 16.53
C THR A 250 29.96 4.10 15.48
N VAL A 251 29.50 4.11 14.22
CA VAL A 251 30.12 4.90 13.14
C VAL A 251 30.00 6.41 13.40
N ALA A 252 28.87 6.86 13.95
CA ALA A 252 28.67 8.27 14.31
C ALA A 252 29.64 8.72 15.41
N ASP A 253 29.89 7.87 16.41
CA ASP A 253 30.85 8.15 17.49
C ASP A 253 32.28 8.24 16.94
N HIS A 254 32.61 7.43 15.93
CA HIS A 254 33.91 7.41 15.26
C HIS A 254 33.98 8.29 14.00
N ARG A 255 33.08 9.29 13.86
CA ARG A 255 33.03 10.19 12.70
C ARG A 255 34.36 10.91 12.42
N SER A 256 35.18 11.10 13.45
CA SER A 256 36.50 11.71 13.32
C SER A 256 37.46 10.90 12.46
N CYS A 257 37.31 9.57 12.46
CA CYS A 257 38.13 8.63 11.71
C CYS A 257 37.79 8.62 10.22
N LEU A 258 36.65 9.21 9.83
CA LEU A 258 36.21 9.30 8.44
C LEU A 258 36.81 10.50 7.68
N ARG A 259 37.48 11.41 8.40
CA ARG A 259 38.12 12.59 7.80
C ARG A 259 39.45 12.21 7.13
N ASP A 260 39.82 12.98 6.12
CA ASP A 260 41.12 12.90 5.45
C ASP A 260 41.44 11.52 4.85
N LEU A 261 40.40 10.74 4.54
CA LEU A 261 40.53 9.52 3.75
C LEU A 261 40.96 9.87 2.32
N PRO A 262 41.79 9.02 1.68
CA PRO A 262 42.21 9.26 0.32
C PRO A 262 41.00 9.49 -0.58
N PRO A 263 41.04 10.51 -1.46
CA PRO A 263 39.90 10.86 -2.31
C PRO A 263 39.50 9.67 -3.21
N LEU A 264 38.20 9.60 -3.51
CA LEU A 264 37.59 8.68 -4.48
C LEU A 264 38.14 8.92 -5.90
N THR A 265 39.39 8.53 -6.19
CA THR A 265 39.91 8.54 -7.56
C THR A 265 39.61 7.19 -8.20
N LEU A 266 38.52 7.14 -8.96
CA LEU A 266 38.53 6.35 -10.18
C LEU A 266 39.43 7.11 -11.17
N GLU A 267 40.32 6.41 -11.88
CA GLU A 267 40.74 6.93 -13.17
C GLU A 267 39.47 7.23 -13.98
N PRO A 268 39.36 8.41 -14.62
CA PRO A 268 38.21 8.68 -15.45
C PRO A 268 38.09 7.54 -16.47
N GLU A 269 36.95 6.84 -16.46
CA GLU A 269 36.53 6.01 -17.59
C GLU A 269 36.82 6.80 -18.88
N PRO A 270 37.44 6.18 -19.92
CA PRO A 270 37.76 6.90 -21.13
C PRO A 270 36.51 7.61 -21.61
N ALA A 271 36.60 8.94 -21.68
CA ALA A 271 35.54 9.77 -22.21
C ALA A 271 35.27 9.25 -23.63
N TRP A 272 34.18 8.52 -23.80
CA TRP A 272 33.65 8.28 -25.12
C TRP A 272 33.32 9.66 -25.66
N GLU A 273 34.04 10.05 -26.72
CA GLU A 273 33.81 11.29 -27.45
C GLU A 273 32.34 11.33 -27.83
N THR A 274 31.55 12.08 -27.07
CA THR A 274 30.27 12.53 -27.56
C THR A 274 30.63 13.51 -28.66
N PRO A 275 30.24 13.27 -29.93
CA PRO A 275 30.58 14.20 -30.99
C PRO A 275 30.10 15.58 -30.58
N ALA A 276 31.01 16.55 -30.58
CA ALA A 276 30.65 17.94 -30.42
C ALA A 276 29.62 18.27 -31.50
N VAL A 277 28.35 18.35 -31.13
CA VAL A 277 27.34 18.96 -31.99
C VAL A 277 27.76 20.42 -32.09
N SER A 278 28.34 20.75 -33.23
CA SER A 278 28.68 22.10 -33.63
C SER A 278 27.52 23.03 -33.28
N ALA A 279 27.80 24.04 -32.46
CA ALA A 279 26.86 25.11 -32.17
C ALA A 279 26.36 25.69 -33.51
N PRO A 280 25.04 25.72 -33.77
CA PRO A 280 24.51 26.51 -34.86
C PRO A 280 24.85 27.97 -34.55
N GLY A 281 25.43 28.61 -35.56
CA GLY A 281 25.95 29.96 -35.49
C GLY A 281 24.94 31.00 -35.02
N GLN A 282 25.52 32.12 -34.59
CA GLN A 282 24.87 33.39 -34.30
C GLN A 282 23.71 33.65 -35.28
N GLY A 283 22.49 33.64 -34.76
CA GLY A 283 21.27 33.95 -35.49
C GLY A 283 20.29 34.67 -34.58
N ALA A 284 20.10 35.96 -34.86
CA ALA A 284 19.05 36.89 -34.43
C ALA A 284 18.24 36.56 -33.15
N GLU A 285 18.44 37.41 -32.13
CA GLU A 285 17.57 37.51 -30.97
C GLU A 285 16.09 37.66 -31.37
N THR A 286 15.30 36.62 -31.11
CA THR A 286 13.85 36.76 -30.96
C THR A 286 13.48 36.27 -29.57
N ASN A 287 12.82 37.14 -28.81
CA ASN A 287 12.44 36.98 -27.40
C ASN A 287 11.29 35.95 -27.22
N ASP A 288 11.37 34.79 -27.87
CA ASP A 288 10.32 33.76 -27.81
C ASP A 288 10.54 32.81 -26.61
N PRO A 289 9.49 32.49 -25.83
CA PRO A 289 9.62 31.66 -24.65
C PRO A 289 9.98 30.21 -25.01
N THR A 290 11.06 29.68 -24.43
CA THR A 290 11.58 28.32 -24.68
C THR A 290 11.33 27.35 -23.52
N GLY A 291 11.14 26.06 -23.84
CA GLY A 291 10.97 24.94 -22.89
C GLY A 291 9.71 24.09 -23.12
N ARG A 292 9.65 22.90 -22.49
CA ARG A 292 8.56 21.90 -22.68
C ARG A 292 7.13 22.47 -22.54
N PHE A 293 6.92 23.44 -21.66
CA PHE A 293 5.61 24.06 -21.47
C PHE A 293 5.24 25.03 -22.60
N ALA A 294 6.23 25.73 -23.19
CA ALA A 294 6.03 26.61 -24.34
C ALA A 294 5.71 25.80 -25.60
N GLU A 295 6.43 24.70 -25.81
CA GLU A 295 6.14 23.73 -26.88
C GLU A 295 4.73 23.14 -26.73
N GLN A 296 4.36 22.75 -25.52
CA GLN A 296 3.03 22.21 -25.23
C GLN A 296 1.93 23.27 -25.40
N ALA A 297 2.16 24.53 -25.00
CA ALA A 297 1.22 25.62 -25.22
C ALA A 297 1.06 25.96 -26.71
N ARG A 298 2.15 25.91 -27.49
CA ARG A 298 2.14 26.07 -28.95
C ARG A 298 1.35 24.97 -29.64
N ALA A 299 1.61 23.71 -29.28
CA ALA A 299 0.89 22.57 -29.82
C ALA A 299 -0.61 22.60 -29.49
N HIS A 300 -0.96 22.92 -28.24
CA HIS A 300 -2.36 23.02 -27.81
C HIS A 300 -3.10 24.20 -28.43
N HIS A 301 -2.43 25.32 -28.64
CA HIS A 301 -3.01 26.48 -29.33
C HIS A 301 -3.31 26.16 -30.79
N ALA A 302 -2.34 25.60 -31.52
CA ALA A 302 -2.53 25.16 -32.91
C ALA A 302 -3.70 24.16 -33.03
N LEU A 303 -3.72 23.12 -32.19
CA LEU A 303 -4.75 22.09 -32.20
C LEU A 303 -6.18 22.65 -31.99
N VAL A 304 -6.34 23.62 -31.07
CA VAL A 304 -7.66 24.24 -30.83
C VAL A 304 -8.08 25.12 -32.00
N HIS A 305 -7.16 25.88 -32.59
CA HIS A 305 -7.47 26.75 -33.75
C HIS A 305 -7.76 25.93 -35.02
N ASP A 306 -7.07 24.82 -35.25
CA ASP A 306 -7.36 23.93 -36.39
C ASP A 306 -8.76 23.31 -36.30
N LEU A 307 -9.17 22.84 -35.11
CA LEU A 307 -10.51 22.26 -34.91
C LEU A 307 -11.62 23.32 -35.01
N LEU A 308 -11.33 24.57 -34.64
CA LEU A 308 -12.26 25.69 -34.85
C LEU A 308 -12.35 26.08 -36.34
N ALA A 309 -11.24 26.06 -37.07
CA ALA A 309 -11.21 26.32 -38.52
C ALA A 309 -11.99 25.26 -39.31
N GLN A 310 -12.04 24.02 -38.80
CA GLN A 310 -12.88 22.94 -39.32
C GLN A 310 -14.39 23.11 -38.98
N GLY A 311 -14.79 24.25 -38.39
CA GLY A 311 -16.19 24.59 -38.12
C GLY A 311 -16.77 24.01 -36.83
N MET A 312 -15.96 23.37 -35.98
CA MET A 312 -16.46 22.83 -34.71
C MET A 312 -16.77 23.96 -33.72
N SER A 313 -17.89 23.83 -32.99
CA SER A 313 -18.18 24.75 -31.89
C SER A 313 -17.22 24.52 -30.72
N LEU A 314 -17.00 25.54 -29.88
CA LEU A 314 -16.16 25.44 -28.66
C LEU A 314 -16.57 24.26 -27.73
N ARG A 315 -17.86 23.89 -27.71
CA ARG A 315 -18.36 22.72 -26.97
C ARG A 315 -17.95 21.41 -27.65
N GLY A 316 -18.02 21.37 -28.99
CA GLY A 316 -17.56 20.25 -29.80
C GLY A 316 -16.07 19.98 -29.60
N VAL A 317 -15.24 21.02 -29.67
CA VAL A 317 -13.79 20.93 -29.44
C VAL A 317 -13.47 20.42 -28.03
N ALA A 318 -14.17 20.91 -27.00
CA ALA A 318 -14.00 20.45 -25.61
C ALA A 318 -14.36 18.96 -25.44
N HIS A 319 -15.42 18.48 -26.09
CA HIS A 319 -15.80 17.07 -26.04
C HIS A 319 -14.83 16.19 -26.82
N HIS A 320 -14.41 16.64 -28.01
CA HIS A 320 -13.49 15.92 -28.89
C HIS A 320 -12.10 15.72 -28.27
N LEU A 321 -11.57 16.75 -27.59
CA LEU A 321 -10.27 16.70 -26.91
C LEU A 321 -10.34 16.16 -25.47
N GLY A 322 -11.54 15.97 -24.92
CA GLY A 322 -11.72 15.63 -23.50
C GLY A 322 -11.29 16.73 -22.53
N TRP A 323 -11.22 17.99 -23.00
CA TRP A 323 -10.74 19.14 -22.22
C TRP A 323 -11.89 19.90 -21.55
N GLY A 324 -11.60 20.59 -20.44
CA GLY A 324 -12.56 21.49 -19.82
C GLY A 324 -12.93 22.66 -20.73
N ARG A 325 -14.22 23.03 -20.80
CA ARG A 325 -14.73 24.12 -21.67
C ARG A 325 -13.97 25.43 -21.48
N HIS A 326 -13.63 25.79 -20.25
CA HIS A 326 -12.86 27.01 -19.95
C HIS A 326 -11.43 26.96 -20.49
N THR A 327 -10.81 25.78 -20.57
CA THR A 327 -9.46 25.60 -21.13
C THR A 327 -9.49 25.82 -22.63
N VAL A 328 -10.43 25.19 -23.35
CA VAL A 328 -10.60 25.39 -24.79
C VAL A 328 -10.92 26.84 -25.11
N GLN A 329 -11.84 27.45 -24.35
CA GLN A 329 -12.18 28.86 -24.51
C GLN A 329 -10.99 29.80 -24.28
N ARG A 330 -10.07 29.45 -23.36
CA ARG A 330 -8.85 30.21 -23.11
C ARG A 330 -7.88 30.15 -24.28
N TYR A 331 -7.65 28.96 -24.86
CA TYR A 331 -6.80 28.79 -26.04
C TYR A 331 -7.43 29.42 -27.31
N ALA A 332 -8.74 29.28 -27.49
CA ALA A 332 -9.46 29.86 -28.63
C ALA A 332 -9.43 31.40 -28.65
N ARG A 333 -9.45 32.03 -27.46
CA ARG A 333 -9.40 33.49 -27.32
C ARG A 333 -7.99 34.08 -27.42
N ALA A 334 -6.96 33.25 -27.25
CA ALA A 334 -5.59 33.71 -27.38
C ALA A 334 -5.27 33.92 -28.87
N ALA A 335 -4.94 35.16 -29.24
CA ALA A 335 -4.56 35.50 -30.62
C ALA A 335 -3.22 34.86 -31.03
N ARG A 336 -2.31 34.68 -30.06
CA ARG A 336 -1.04 33.98 -30.25
C ARG A 336 -0.81 32.99 -29.12
N TRP A 337 -0.11 31.89 -29.41
CA TRP A 337 0.20 30.88 -28.39
C TRP A 337 1.07 31.46 -27.26
N GLN A 338 1.89 32.49 -27.52
CA GLN A 338 2.70 33.17 -26.51
C GLN A 338 1.85 33.80 -25.39
N ASP A 339 0.60 34.19 -25.66
CA ASP A 339 -0.30 34.75 -24.66
C ASP A 339 -0.77 33.71 -23.64
N MET A 340 -0.62 32.42 -23.95
CA MET A 340 -0.88 31.30 -23.03
C MET A 340 0.26 31.07 -22.03
N VAL A 341 1.44 31.66 -22.28
CA VAL A 341 2.65 31.48 -21.47
C VAL A 341 2.84 32.63 -20.46
N LYS A 342 2.02 33.69 -20.52
CA LYS A 342 2.09 34.85 -19.61
C LYS A 342 1.47 34.52 -18.24
N GLY A 343 2.24 33.81 -17.43
CA GLY A 343 1.89 33.41 -16.07
C GLY A 343 3.10 33.11 -15.20
N ARG A 344 4.24 33.80 -15.37
CA ARG A 344 5.20 33.93 -14.28
C ARG A 344 4.81 35.14 -13.44
N LYS A 345 4.74 34.92 -12.12
CA LYS A 345 4.85 35.93 -11.08
C LYS A 345 5.78 37.04 -11.60
N ARG A 346 5.33 38.31 -11.57
CA ARG A 346 6.21 39.49 -11.67
C ARG A 346 7.49 39.14 -10.93
N GLN A 347 8.63 39.14 -11.62
CA GLN A 347 9.91 39.10 -10.94
C GLN A 347 10.03 40.40 -10.15
N LEU A 348 9.45 40.41 -8.95
CA LEU A 348 9.87 41.35 -7.93
C LEU A 348 11.39 41.19 -7.82
N PRO A 349 12.17 42.28 -7.79
CA PRO A 349 13.61 42.21 -7.62
C PRO A 349 13.91 41.23 -6.50
N SER A 350 14.74 40.21 -6.79
CA SER A 350 15.15 39.25 -5.76
C SER A 350 15.59 40.03 -4.53
N LYS A 351 15.30 39.55 -3.31
CA LYS A 351 15.84 40.15 -2.07
C LYS A 351 17.38 40.27 -2.10
N LEU A 352 18.03 39.57 -3.02
CA LEU A 352 19.47 39.61 -3.30
C LEU A 352 19.91 40.68 -4.32
N ALA A 353 18.99 41.33 -5.02
CA ALA A 353 19.30 42.34 -6.04
C ALA A 353 20.16 43.50 -5.50
N PRO A 354 19.91 44.04 -4.28
CA PRO A 354 20.77 45.08 -3.70
C PRO A 354 22.21 44.62 -3.43
N PHE A 355 22.41 43.32 -3.19
CA PHE A 355 23.70 42.74 -2.82
C PHE A 355 24.51 42.25 -4.03
N LYS A 356 24.04 42.45 -5.27
CA LYS A 356 24.69 41.91 -6.49
C LYS A 356 26.12 42.42 -6.69
N ARG A 357 26.35 43.73 -6.54
CA ARG A 357 27.69 44.32 -6.70
C ARG A 357 28.67 43.88 -5.62
N TYR A 358 28.24 43.88 -4.36
CA TYR A 358 29.07 43.44 -3.23
C TYR A 358 29.56 42.01 -3.40
N ARG A 359 28.66 41.09 -3.78
CA ARG A 359 29.01 39.67 -3.94
C ARG A 359 29.97 39.41 -5.09
N ALA A 360 29.78 40.07 -6.23
CA ALA A 360 30.70 39.96 -7.37
C ALA A 360 32.08 40.55 -7.04
N GLY A 361 32.12 41.66 -6.29
CA GLY A 361 33.36 42.25 -5.78
C GLY A 361 34.08 41.32 -4.81
N ARG A 362 33.40 40.80 -3.77
CA ARG A 362 33.99 39.85 -2.81
C ARG A 362 34.47 38.56 -3.45
N TRP A 363 33.75 38.05 -4.45
CA TRP A 363 34.16 36.87 -5.21
C TRP A 363 35.45 37.13 -6.00
N ALA A 364 35.56 38.30 -6.64
CA ALA A 364 36.76 38.70 -7.36
C ALA A 364 37.95 38.99 -6.40
N GLU A 365 37.71 39.70 -5.30
CA GLU A 365 38.71 40.03 -4.27
C GLU A 365 39.31 38.79 -3.59
N THR A 366 38.52 37.74 -3.44
CA THR A 366 38.96 36.48 -2.82
C THR A 366 39.45 35.46 -3.84
N GLU A 367 39.49 35.80 -5.13
CA GLU A 367 39.77 34.86 -6.23
C GLU A 367 38.93 33.57 -6.14
N GLY A 368 37.68 33.72 -5.65
CA GLY A 368 36.77 32.60 -5.42
C GLY A 368 37.03 31.77 -4.15
N ASN A 369 37.98 32.14 -3.29
CA ASN A 369 38.25 31.49 -2.00
C ASN A 369 37.30 32.00 -0.89
N VAL A 370 36.00 31.92 -1.12
CA VAL A 370 34.98 32.28 -0.12
C VAL A 370 33.85 31.26 -0.12
N THR A 371 33.49 30.74 1.06
CA THR A 371 32.42 29.75 1.15
C THR A 371 31.04 30.41 0.98
N ILE A 372 30.08 29.63 0.50
CA ILE A 372 28.66 30.05 0.41
C ILE A 372 28.12 30.46 1.79
N LEU A 373 28.59 29.81 2.85
CA LEU A 373 28.23 30.11 4.24
C LEU A 373 28.76 31.46 4.68
N ASP A 374 30.01 31.79 4.35
CA ASP A 374 30.62 33.07 4.70
C ASP A 374 30.00 34.21 3.90
N LEU A 375 29.79 34.03 2.59
CA LEU A 375 29.04 34.99 1.77
C LEU A 375 27.61 35.20 2.30
N HIS A 376 26.92 34.14 2.74
CA HIS A 376 25.59 34.26 3.32
C HIS A 376 25.61 35.03 4.64
N ARG A 377 26.62 34.81 5.49
CA ARG A 377 26.80 35.55 6.74
C ARG A 377 27.05 37.04 6.47
N GLU A 378 28.01 37.36 5.59
CA GLU A 378 28.37 38.73 5.24
C GLU A 378 27.19 39.53 4.64
N ILE A 379 26.37 38.92 3.78
CA ILE A 379 25.18 39.61 3.25
C ILE A 379 24.06 39.74 4.29
N THR A 380 23.95 38.80 5.23
CA THR A 380 22.96 38.85 6.31
C THR A 380 23.27 39.98 7.27
N GLU A 381 24.54 40.17 7.63
CA GLU A 381 25.03 41.31 8.42
C GLU A 381 24.76 42.65 7.71
N ARG A 382 24.82 42.67 6.37
CA ARG A 382 24.49 43.83 5.53
C ARG A 382 22.99 44.03 5.29
N GLY A 383 22.13 43.27 5.97
CA GLY A 383 20.68 43.45 5.95
C GLY A 383 19.90 42.48 5.06
N PHE A 384 20.53 41.41 4.55
CA PHE A 384 19.81 40.36 3.83
C PHE A 384 18.92 39.55 4.78
N ARG A 385 17.61 39.51 4.49
CA ARG A 385 16.61 38.75 5.26
C ARG A 385 16.06 37.52 4.52
N GLY A 386 16.86 36.91 3.65
CA GLY A 386 16.48 35.68 2.94
C GLY A 386 17.12 34.44 3.54
N HIS A 387 16.67 33.26 3.11
CA HIS A 387 17.20 31.99 3.60
C HIS A 387 18.49 31.59 2.86
N TYR A 388 19.33 30.78 3.52
CA TYR A 388 20.58 30.22 2.98
C TYR A 388 20.39 29.55 1.60
N SER A 389 19.30 28.81 1.41
CA SER A 389 18.96 28.17 0.13
C SER A 389 18.85 29.18 -1.02
N THR A 390 18.33 30.39 -0.75
CA THR A 390 18.19 31.44 -1.76
C THR A 390 19.55 32.00 -2.20
N ALA A 391 20.50 32.12 -1.26
CA ALA A 391 21.87 32.52 -1.57
C ALA A 391 22.63 31.42 -2.34
N ARG A 392 22.52 30.16 -1.88
CA ARG A 392 23.15 28.99 -2.51
C ARG A 392 22.70 28.77 -3.95
N ASP A 393 21.39 28.80 -4.20
CA ASP A 393 20.82 28.53 -5.53
C ASP A 393 21.06 29.68 -6.54
N TRP A 394 21.49 30.84 -6.04
CA TRP A 394 21.96 31.96 -6.86
C TRP A 394 23.46 31.84 -7.16
N ILE A 395 24.29 31.53 -6.15
CA ILE A 395 25.75 31.36 -6.35
C ILE A 395 26.04 30.29 -7.40
N ARG A 396 25.31 29.16 -7.35
CA ARG A 396 25.45 28.08 -8.34
C ARG A 396 25.05 28.47 -9.77
N ARG A 397 24.33 29.58 -9.96
CA ARG A 397 23.74 30.01 -11.24
C ARG A 397 24.49 31.17 -11.87
N ASP A 398 24.92 32.14 -11.06
CA ASP A 398 25.36 33.45 -11.54
C ASP A 398 26.87 33.69 -11.34
N LEU A 399 27.57 32.89 -10.55
CA LEU A 399 29.03 32.99 -10.39
C LEU A 399 29.72 31.96 -11.29
N PRO A 400 30.81 32.34 -11.99
CA PRO A 400 31.57 31.42 -12.82
C PRO A 400 32.13 30.29 -11.96
N GLN A 401 31.93 29.04 -12.39
CA GLN A 401 32.65 27.92 -11.80
C GLN A 401 34.13 28.09 -12.13
N ARG A 402 34.98 28.00 -11.11
CA ARG A 402 36.42 28.14 -11.28
C ARG A 402 36.93 26.95 -12.11
N GLU A 403 37.48 27.21 -13.30
CA GLU A 403 38.21 26.18 -14.05
C GLU A 403 39.39 25.69 -13.20
N GLY A 404 39.51 24.37 -13.03
CA GLY A 404 40.58 23.76 -12.23
C GLY A 404 40.37 23.69 -10.72
N PHE A 405 39.25 24.18 -10.16
CA PHE A 405 38.93 23.95 -8.74
C PHE A 405 37.97 22.77 -8.60
N THR A 406 38.53 21.59 -8.34
CA THR A 406 37.76 20.43 -7.89
C THR A 406 37.82 20.42 -6.37
N PRO A 407 36.71 20.72 -5.64
CA PRO A 407 36.73 20.57 -4.20
C PRO A 407 37.08 19.12 -3.86
N ALA A 408 37.93 18.92 -2.84
CA ALA A 408 38.25 17.58 -2.36
C ALA A 408 36.96 16.81 -2.12
N ALA A 409 36.93 15.54 -2.57
CA ALA A 409 35.76 14.70 -2.39
C ALA A 409 35.38 14.69 -0.90
N PRO A 410 34.10 14.93 -0.54
CA PRO A 410 33.71 14.93 0.85
C PRO A 410 34.00 13.55 1.47
N PRO A 411 34.40 13.49 2.75
CA PRO A 411 34.56 12.22 3.42
C PRO A 411 33.27 11.41 3.38
N PRO A 412 33.35 10.07 3.43
CA PRO A 412 32.17 9.23 3.44
C PRO A 412 31.28 9.56 4.64
N SER A 413 29.98 9.64 4.40
CA SER A 413 29.01 9.87 5.45
C SER A 413 28.86 8.65 6.36
N VAL A 414 28.42 8.88 7.61
CA VAL A 414 28.08 7.83 8.57
C VAL A 414 27.18 6.75 7.94
N ARG A 415 26.18 7.15 7.16
CA ARG A 415 25.27 6.22 6.47
C ARG A 415 25.96 5.39 5.39
N GLN A 416 26.89 5.98 4.64
CA GLN A 416 27.64 5.23 3.63
C GLN A 416 28.51 4.16 4.29
N VAL A 417 29.25 4.53 5.34
CA VAL A 417 30.10 3.60 6.09
C VAL A 417 29.26 2.51 6.75
N THR A 418 28.17 2.87 7.44
CA THR A 418 27.22 1.89 8.01
C THR A 418 26.76 0.92 6.93
N GLY A 419 26.35 1.43 5.77
CA GLY A 419 25.95 0.59 4.64
C GLY A 419 27.07 -0.29 4.09
N TRP A 420 28.35 0.06 4.24
CA TRP A 420 29.47 -0.83 3.88
C TRP A 420 29.70 -1.95 4.90
N LEU A 421 29.34 -1.72 6.17
CA LEU A 421 29.48 -2.72 7.24
C LEU A 421 28.29 -3.67 7.31
N THR A 422 27.09 -3.21 6.92
CA THR A 422 25.83 -3.95 7.07
C THR A 422 25.23 -4.42 5.73
N ARG A 423 25.95 -4.33 4.61
CA ARG A 423 25.52 -4.96 3.34
C ARG A 423 26.32 -6.23 3.09
N HIS A 424 25.74 -7.13 2.31
CA HIS A 424 26.43 -8.33 1.88
C HIS A 424 27.72 -7.93 1.10
N PRO A 425 28.91 -8.43 1.47
CA PRO A 425 30.18 -7.98 0.88
C PRO A 425 30.26 -8.08 -0.65
N ALA A 426 29.60 -9.09 -1.24
CA ALA A 426 29.55 -9.26 -2.70
C ALA A 426 28.73 -8.18 -3.44
N THR A 427 27.92 -7.39 -2.73
CA THR A 427 27.10 -6.31 -3.32
C THR A 427 27.80 -4.95 -3.32
N LEU A 428 28.97 -4.86 -2.68
CA LEU A 428 29.79 -3.66 -2.69
C LEU A 428 30.52 -3.54 -4.02
N THR A 429 30.50 -2.34 -4.61
CA THR A 429 31.33 -2.02 -5.77
C THR A 429 32.81 -2.07 -5.40
N GLU A 430 33.71 -2.25 -6.38
CA GLU A 430 35.17 -2.25 -6.13
C GLU A 430 35.64 -0.96 -5.44
N VAL A 431 35.03 0.17 -5.82
CA VAL A 431 35.26 1.46 -5.17
C VAL A 431 34.83 1.42 -3.70
N GLU A 432 33.63 0.93 -3.39
CA GLU A 432 33.18 0.81 -2.00
C GLU A 432 34.04 -0.16 -1.18
N LYS A 433 34.55 -1.25 -1.78
CA LYS A 433 35.46 -2.18 -1.11
C LYS A 433 36.77 -1.52 -0.71
N LEU A 434 37.37 -0.72 -1.60
CA LEU A 434 38.59 0.04 -1.32
C LEU A 434 38.37 1.06 -0.19
N HIS A 435 37.26 1.80 -0.21
CA HIS A 435 36.95 2.77 0.85
C HIS A 435 36.63 2.10 2.18
N ARG A 436 35.87 1.01 2.16
CA ARG A 436 35.63 0.18 3.34
C ARG A 436 36.98 -0.23 3.94
N LYS A 437 37.89 -0.78 3.14
CA LYS A 437 39.23 -1.16 3.60
C LYS A 437 39.99 0.02 4.23
N ALA A 438 40.04 1.17 3.55
CA ALA A 438 40.71 2.36 4.09
C ALA A 438 40.13 2.84 5.43
N VAL A 439 38.82 2.74 5.62
CA VAL A 439 38.17 3.06 6.91
C VAL A 439 38.56 2.07 8.00
N LEU A 440 38.55 0.77 7.70
CA LEU A 440 38.88 -0.27 8.67
C LEU A 440 40.37 -0.26 9.06
N ASP A 441 41.26 -0.04 8.10
CA ASP A 441 42.71 0.09 8.34
C ASP A 441 43.04 1.31 9.24
N ARG A 442 42.19 2.35 9.18
CA ARG A 442 42.38 3.60 9.95
C ARG A 442 41.80 3.56 11.35
N CYS A 443 40.74 2.78 11.57
CA CYS A 443 39.96 2.76 12.81
C CYS A 443 39.72 1.32 13.28
N PRO A 444 40.53 0.82 14.24
CA PRO A 444 40.37 -0.52 14.80
C PRO A 444 38.97 -0.78 15.37
N GLU A 445 38.34 0.24 15.95
CA GLU A 445 36.99 0.15 16.52
C GLU A 445 35.95 -0.15 15.43
N LEU A 446 36.09 0.45 14.24
CA LEU A 446 35.22 0.14 13.10
C LEU A 446 35.57 -1.20 12.45
N ALA A 447 36.84 -1.64 12.53
CA ALA A 447 37.23 -3.01 12.15
C ALA A 447 36.54 -4.06 13.03
N SER A 448 36.60 -3.91 14.35
CA SER A 448 35.89 -4.80 15.29
C SER A 448 34.37 -4.74 15.09
N ALA A 449 33.79 -3.56 14.85
CA ALA A 449 32.37 -3.44 14.51
C ALA A 449 32.03 -4.22 13.22
N ALA A 450 32.90 -4.18 12.21
CA ALA A 450 32.72 -4.92 10.97
C ALA A 450 32.77 -6.43 11.19
N GLU A 451 33.70 -6.90 12.02
CA GLU A 451 33.86 -8.32 12.37
C GLU A 451 32.64 -8.84 13.13
N LEU A 452 32.21 -8.14 14.18
CA LEU A 452 31.00 -8.48 14.95
C LEU A 452 29.76 -8.48 14.07
N THR A 453 29.61 -7.49 13.18
CA THR A 453 28.49 -7.42 12.23
C THR A 453 28.51 -8.59 11.26
N SER A 454 29.69 -8.95 10.74
CA SER A 454 29.83 -10.05 9.78
C SER A 454 29.58 -11.41 10.44
N SER A 455 30.09 -11.61 11.65
CA SER A 455 29.84 -12.82 12.45
C SER A 455 28.36 -12.98 12.82
N PHE A 456 27.67 -11.88 13.14
CA PHE A 456 26.22 -11.91 13.36
C PHE A 456 25.43 -12.20 12.09
N ALA A 457 25.84 -11.61 10.96
CA ALA A 457 25.25 -11.91 9.65
C ALA A 457 25.41 -13.39 9.28
N GLU A 458 26.57 -13.98 9.57
CA GLU A 458 26.81 -15.41 9.37
C GLU A 458 25.91 -16.26 10.27
N MET A 459 25.72 -15.91 11.55
CA MET A 459 24.75 -16.60 12.41
C MET A 459 23.34 -16.56 11.83
N LEU A 460 22.90 -15.40 11.33
CA LEU A 460 21.60 -15.22 10.70
C LEU A 460 21.41 -16.07 9.44
N THR A 461 22.45 -16.23 8.62
CA THR A 461 22.36 -16.94 7.33
C THR A 461 22.61 -18.43 7.44
N THR A 462 23.44 -18.86 8.38
CA THR A 462 23.78 -20.28 8.62
C THR A 462 22.91 -20.93 9.69
N LEU A 463 22.05 -20.16 10.35
CA LEU A 463 21.20 -20.59 11.46
C LEU A 463 21.99 -21.21 12.63
N SER A 464 23.11 -20.57 12.98
CA SER A 464 24.00 -20.98 14.07
C SER A 464 23.79 -20.18 15.36
N GLY A 465 22.55 -20.16 15.86
CA GLY A 465 22.18 -19.49 17.10
C GLY A 465 22.88 -20.01 18.36
N ASP A 466 23.47 -21.20 18.31
CA ASP A 466 24.34 -21.75 19.36
C ASP A 466 25.60 -20.89 19.61
N ARG A 467 26.03 -20.10 18.62
CA ARG A 467 27.16 -19.15 18.76
C ARG A 467 26.78 -17.84 19.45
N LEU A 468 25.48 -17.56 19.65
CA LEU A 468 24.98 -16.31 20.22
C LEU A 468 25.56 -15.97 21.61
N PRO A 469 25.73 -16.91 22.56
CA PRO A 469 26.33 -16.60 23.87
C PRO A 469 27.76 -16.06 23.75
N ASN A 470 28.57 -16.70 22.90
CA ASN A 470 29.96 -16.29 22.67
C ASN A 470 30.01 -14.93 21.97
N TRP A 471 29.19 -14.75 20.92
CA TRP A 471 29.10 -13.48 20.21
C TRP A 471 28.65 -12.34 21.13
N SER A 472 27.69 -12.57 22.01
CA SER A 472 27.17 -11.56 22.95
C SER A 472 28.24 -11.15 23.97
N THR A 473 29.07 -12.09 24.42
CA THR A 473 30.20 -11.83 25.32
C THR A 473 31.25 -10.97 24.64
N GLU A 474 31.64 -11.33 23.41
CA GLU A 474 32.61 -10.58 22.61
C GLU A 474 32.12 -9.16 22.30
N ALA A 475 30.88 -9.02 21.83
CA ALA A 475 30.24 -7.75 21.51
C ALA A 475 30.13 -6.81 22.72
N THR A 476 29.89 -7.37 23.92
CA THR A 476 29.87 -6.59 25.16
C THR A 476 31.28 -6.19 25.59
N GLY A 477 32.29 -7.05 25.41
CA GLY A 477 33.68 -6.78 25.79
C GLY A 477 34.47 -5.87 24.84
N THR A 478 33.96 -5.58 23.65
CA THR A 478 34.61 -4.68 22.67
C THR A 478 34.41 -3.19 23.03
N ASP A 479 33.58 -2.87 24.02
CA ASP A 479 33.29 -1.51 24.51
C ASP A 479 32.81 -0.52 23.43
N LEU A 480 32.20 -1.02 22.35
CA LEU A 480 31.55 -0.21 21.33
C LEU A 480 30.12 0.13 21.76
N ALA A 481 29.92 1.31 22.35
CA ALA A 481 28.66 1.73 22.99
C ALA A 481 27.37 1.32 22.25
N GLY A 482 27.33 1.49 20.92
CA GLY A 482 26.20 1.05 20.10
C GLY A 482 26.01 -0.47 20.10
N VAL A 483 27.04 -1.23 19.72
CA VAL A 483 26.99 -2.70 19.57
C VAL A 483 26.89 -3.40 20.94
N SER A 484 27.60 -2.93 21.96
CA SER A 484 27.53 -3.49 23.32
C SER A 484 26.14 -3.27 23.94
N SER A 485 25.51 -2.11 23.72
CA SER A 485 24.12 -1.88 24.15
C SER A 485 23.13 -2.79 23.41
N PHE A 486 23.35 -3.05 22.12
CA PHE A 486 22.53 -4.00 21.37
C PHE A 486 22.67 -5.42 21.92
N ALA A 487 23.90 -5.90 22.14
CA ALA A 487 24.19 -7.22 22.70
C ALA A 487 23.58 -7.39 24.10
N ALA A 488 23.79 -6.43 24.99
CA ALA A 488 23.16 -6.43 26.32
C ALA A 488 21.63 -6.52 26.23
N GLY A 489 21.04 -5.79 25.27
CA GLY A 489 19.61 -5.80 25.00
C GLY A 489 19.08 -7.14 24.48
N LEU A 490 19.90 -8.01 23.87
CA LEU A 490 19.48 -9.36 23.44
C LEU A 490 19.10 -10.24 24.64
N SER A 491 19.75 -10.05 25.78
CA SER A 491 19.56 -10.84 27.00
C SER A 491 18.12 -10.85 27.53
N ASN A 492 17.36 -9.79 27.27
CA ASN A 492 15.96 -9.69 27.69
C ASN A 492 15.03 -10.67 26.95
N ASP A 493 15.48 -11.21 25.82
CA ASP A 493 14.67 -12.07 24.94
C ASP A 493 15.52 -13.23 24.39
N PHE A 494 16.49 -13.69 25.19
CA PHE A 494 17.61 -14.50 24.73
C PHE A 494 17.17 -15.81 24.06
N ASP A 495 16.19 -16.50 24.64
CA ASP A 495 15.67 -17.76 24.12
C ASP A 495 14.99 -17.55 22.76
N ALA A 496 14.19 -16.48 22.61
CA ALA A 496 13.54 -16.18 21.34
C ALA A 496 14.55 -15.73 20.26
N VAL A 497 15.59 -15.00 20.64
CA VAL A 497 16.67 -14.61 19.72
C VAL A 497 17.46 -15.84 19.28
N THR A 498 17.81 -16.73 20.21
CA THR A 498 18.46 -18.01 19.89
C THR A 498 17.59 -18.82 18.92
N ALA A 499 16.30 -18.98 19.21
CA ALA A 499 15.38 -19.69 18.33
C ALA A 499 15.26 -19.03 16.94
N GLY A 500 15.24 -17.69 16.88
CA GLY A 500 15.25 -16.92 15.64
C GLY A 500 16.51 -17.10 14.80
N LEU A 501 17.64 -17.41 15.45
CA LEU A 501 18.93 -17.69 14.82
C LEU A 501 19.19 -19.19 14.62
N THR A 502 18.31 -20.09 15.01
CA THR A 502 18.54 -21.55 14.92
C THR A 502 17.50 -22.28 14.07
N THR A 503 16.24 -21.85 14.13
CA THR A 503 15.12 -22.54 13.46
C THR A 503 14.93 -22.03 12.02
N ASP A 504 14.13 -22.71 11.21
CA ASP A 504 13.71 -22.20 9.88
C ASP A 504 12.52 -21.22 9.97
N TRP A 505 11.89 -21.13 11.15
CA TRP A 505 10.78 -20.24 11.41
C TRP A 505 11.22 -18.78 11.33
N ASN A 506 10.43 -17.98 10.63
CA ASN A 506 10.70 -16.57 10.43
C ASN A 506 9.40 -15.78 10.21
N SER A 507 9.48 -14.47 10.38
CA SER A 507 8.36 -13.54 10.19
C SER A 507 8.24 -13.00 8.77
N GLY A 508 9.00 -13.53 7.80
CA GLY A 508 8.97 -13.07 6.40
C GLY A 508 7.56 -13.03 5.79
N PRO A 509 6.70 -14.06 5.97
CA PRO A 509 5.34 -14.04 5.47
C PRO A 509 4.45 -12.91 6.04
N LEU A 510 4.77 -12.39 7.23
CA LEU A 510 4.04 -11.24 7.82
C LEU A 510 4.21 -9.98 6.98
N GLU A 511 5.39 -9.75 6.40
CA GLU A 511 5.59 -8.58 5.53
C GLU A 511 4.63 -8.60 4.33
N GLY A 512 4.47 -9.77 3.72
CA GLY A 512 3.51 -10.00 2.64
C GLY A 512 2.08 -9.70 3.07
N ALA A 513 1.66 -10.26 4.21
CA ALA A 513 0.33 -10.03 4.79
C ALA A 513 0.09 -8.55 5.13
N VAL A 514 1.05 -7.87 5.77
CA VAL A 514 0.97 -6.45 6.11
C VAL A 514 0.88 -5.58 4.85
N ASN A 515 1.64 -5.91 3.80
CA ASN A 515 1.57 -5.19 2.52
C ASN A 515 0.23 -5.41 1.81
N TRP A 516 -0.32 -6.62 1.88
CA TRP A 516 -1.65 -6.92 1.38
C TRP A 516 -2.75 -6.18 2.15
N ILE A 517 -2.67 -6.11 3.48
CA ILE A 517 -3.55 -5.30 4.33
C ILE A 517 -3.46 -3.81 3.94
N LYS A 518 -2.24 -3.29 3.69
CA LYS A 518 -2.04 -1.92 3.21
C LYS A 518 -2.76 -1.70 1.87
N MET A 519 -2.73 -2.66 0.94
CA MET A 519 -3.48 -2.60 -0.33
C MET A 519 -4.99 -2.53 -0.07
N LEU A 520 -5.55 -3.45 0.73
CA LEU A 520 -6.99 -3.47 1.04
C LEU A 520 -7.45 -2.17 1.71
N LYS A 521 -6.66 -1.63 2.64
CA LYS A 521 -6.92 -0.32 3.26
C LYS A 521 -6.95 0.82 2.24
N ARG A 522 -6.02 0.82 1.28
CA ARG A 522 -5.94 1.84 0.21
C ARG A 522 -7.16 1.79 -0.69
N GLN A 523 -7.67 0.59 -1.03
CA GLN A 523 -8.93 0.45 -1.78
C GLN A 523 -10.13 1.09 -1.06
N MET A 524 -10.09 1.14 0.27
CA MET A 524 -11.12 1.74 1.12
C MET A 524 -10.87 3.22 1.45
N PHE A 525 -9.83 3.82 0.88
CA PHE A 525 -9.38 5.20 1.14
C PHE A 525 -9.17 5.50 2.64
N GLY A 526 -8.82 4.48 3.44
CA GLY A 526 -8.63 4.63 4.89
C GLY A 526 -9.89 4.99 5.68
N ARG A 527 -11.10 4.86 5.11
CA ARG A 527 -12.38 5.20 5.75
C ARG A 527 -13.14 4.00 6.32
N ALA A 528 -12.47 2.85 6.41
CA ALA A 528 -13.05 1.63 6.97
C ALA A 528 -12.95 1.63 8.50
N GLY A 529 -14.02 1.24 9.19
CA GLY A 529 -13.93 0.80 10.58
C GLY A 529 -13.21 -0.55 10.67
N PHE A 530 -12.67 -0.86 11.84
CA PHE A 530 -11.89 -2.08 12.08
C PHE A 530 -12.65 -3.36 11.67
N GLY A 531 -13.90 -3.52 12.11
CA GLY A 531 -14.69 -4.72 11.79
C GLY A 531 -14.84 -4.98 10.30
N LEU A 532 -14.97 -3.93 9.47
CA LEU A 532 -15.04 -4.09 8.01
C LEU A 532 -13.67 -4.39 7.39
N LEU A 533 -12.58 -3.84 7.95
CA LEU A 533 -11.22 -4.18 7.52
C LEU A 533 -10.93 -5.65 7.81
N ARG A 534 -11.12 -6.08 9.07
CA ARG A 534 -10.99 -7.47 9.50
C ARG A 534 -11.79 -8.41 8.60
N LYS A 535 -13.08 -8.14 8.41
CA LYS A 535 -13.96 -8.95 7.55
C LYS A 535 -13.42 -9.13 6.13
N ARG A 536 -12.88 -8.06 5.53
CA ARG A 536 -12.31 -8.12 4.18
C ARG A 536 -10.96 -8.83 4.14
N VAL A 537 -10.12 -8.68 5.15
CA VAL A 537 -8.82 -9.36 5.24
C VAL A 537 -9.00 -10.86 5.43
N LEU A 538 -10.03 -11.29 6.17
CA LEU A 538 -10.30 -12.71 6.37
C LEU A 538 -11.00 -13.40 5.19
N LEU A 539 -11.72 -12.64 4.36
CA LEU A 539 -12.55 -13.19 3.28
C LEU A 539 -12.07 -12.87 1.86
N ALA A 540 -11.13 -11.93 1.72
CA ALA A 540 -10.51 -11.68 0.43
C ALA A 540 -9.38 -12.72 0.24
N THR A 541 -9.74 -13.88 -0.30
CA THR A 541 -8.76 -14.84 -0.83
C THR A 541 -8.42 -14.52 -2.27
#